data_AF-A0A9K3NGW2-F1
#
_entry.id   AF-A0A9K3NGW2-F1
#
_cell.length_a   1.000
_cell.length_b   1.000
_cell.length_c   1.000
_cell.angle_alpha   90.00
_cell.angle_beta   90.00
_cell.angle_gamma   90.00
#
_symmetry.space_group_name_H-M   'P 1'
#
loop_
_entity.id
_entity.type
_entity.pdbx_description
1 polymer ?
#
loop_
_entity_poly.entity_id
_entity_poly.type
_entity_poly.pdbx_seq_one_letter_code
_entity_poly.pdbx_strand_id
1 'polypeptide(L)'
;MITETSIHVSGKAHVYFNGFLYQIASSDTASWQLLWPVLLRGCSLHDVEIQELGFLSEMMVGLQLNGNRDKWDWEPEASGSFSISSCRKLLCVGAVPYYPFEWVKWVPKKTNIFGWRAEQNRLPTLAELQKRNIYQGYIMCRLCSEFEETSEQLLTSC
;
A
#
# COMPACT_ATOMS: atom_id res chain seq x y z
N MET A 1 -3.83 -31.37 -31.31
CA MET A 1 -2.74 -30.64 -31.99
C MET A 1 -2.98 -29.16 -31.76
N ILE A 2 -2.50 -28.65 -30.63
CA ILE A 2 -2.67 -27.24 -30.24
C ILE A 2 -1.35 -26.55 -30.56
N THR A 3 -1.37 -25.60 -31.47
CA THR A 3 -0.23 -24.72 -31.74
C THR A 3 -0.25 -23.59 -30.72
N GLU A 4 0.74 -23.61 -29.82
CA GLU A 4 1.00 -22.61 -28.80
C GLU A 4 1.24 -21.23 -29.42
N THR A 5 0.60 -20.20 -28.87
CA THR A 5 0.99 -18.79 -29.11
C THR A 5 1.90 -18.37 -27.96
N SER A 6 3.19 -18.45 -28.22
CA SER A 6 4.27 -18.09 -27.32
C SER A 6 4.30 -16.57 -27.08
N ILE A 7 4.13 -16.13 -25.83
CA ILE A 7 4.54 -14.79 -25.42
C ILE A 7 6.07 -14.81 -25.35
N HIS A 8 6.72 -14.30 -26.39
CA HIS A 8 8.17 -14.27 -26.48
C HIS A 8 8.72 -13.14 -25.59
N VAL A 9 8.86 -13.41 -24.29
CA VAL A 9 9.72 -12.59 -23.43
C VAL A 9 11.15 -13.03 -23.70
N SER A 10 11.85 -12.29 -24.55
CA SER A 10 13.28 -12.54 -24.81
C SER A 10 14.08 -12.14 -23.57
N GLY A 11 14.27 -13.08 -22.66
CA GLY A 11 15.09 -12.89 -21.47
C GLY A 11 15.24 -14.20 -20.71
N LYS A 12 16.46 -14.75 -20.69
CA LYS A 12 16.80 -15.87 -19.81
C LYS A 12 16.72 -15.36 -18.37
N ALA A 13 15.77 -15.86 -17.60
CA ALA A 13 15.72 -15.59 -16.16
C ALA A 13 16.63 -16.60 -15.46
N HIS A 14 17.62 -16.08 -14.74
CA HIS A 14 18.53 -16.85 -13.93
C HIS A 14 18.09 -16.74 -12.47
N VAL A 15 17.80 -17.87 -11.83
CA VAL A 15 17.38 -17.92 -10.43
C VAL A 15 18.42 -18.71 -9.64
N TYR A 16 18.94 -18.09 -8.57
CA TYR A 16 19.87 -18.74 -7.65
C TYR A 16 19.10 -19.36 -6.48
N PHE A 17 19.29 -20.65 -6.23
CA PHE A 17 18.65 -21.35 -5.11
C PHE A 17 19.61 -22.40 -4.51
N ASN A 18 19.74 -22.45 -3.18
CA ASN A 18 20.64 -23.38 -2.47
C ASN A 18 22.08 -23.44 -3.02
N GLY A 19 22.62 -22.30 -3.48
CA GLY A 19 23.98 -22.21 -4.02
C GLY A 19 24.12 -22.69 -5.48
N PHE A 20 23.04 -23.09 -6.14
CA PHE A 20 23.04 -23.49 -7.54
C PHE A 20 22.28 -22.49 -8.42
N LEU A 21 22.78 -22.33 -9.64
CA LEU A 21 22.23 -21.44 -10.65
C LEU A 21 21.31 -22.23 -11.57
N TYR A 22 20.03 -21.88 -11.58
CA TYR A 22 19.03 -22.52 -12.43
C TYR A 22 18.64 -21.56 -13.57
N GLN A 23 18.65 -22.08 -14.79
CA GLN A 23 18.27 -21.32 -15.98
C GLN A 23 16.84 -21.71 -16.38
N ILE A 24 15.91 -20.76 -16.32
CA ILE A 24 14.51 -20.99 -16.66
C ILE A 24 14.29 -20.57 -18.11
N ALA A 25 13.86 -21.53 -18.95
CA ALA A 25 13.45 -21.25 -20.33
C ALA A 25 12.00 -20.74 -20.34
N SER A 26 11.74 -19.66 -21.06
CA SER A 26 10.47 -18.93 -21.07
C SER A 26 9.30 -19.65 -21.75
N SER A 27 9.47 -20.89 -22.21
CA SER A 27 8.49 -21.59 -23.07
C SER A 27 7.71 -22.71 -22.38
N ASP A 28 8.11 -23.20 -21.21
CA ASP A 28 7.42 -24.31 -20.56
C ASP A 28 6.42 -23.82 -19.50
N THR A 29 5.13 -23.90 -19.82
CA THR A 29 4.02 -23.72 -18.86
C THR A 29 4.10 -24.67 -17.66
N ALA A 30 4.77 -25.83 -17.82
CA ALA A 30 5.12 -26.74 -16.75
C ALA A 30 6.06 -26.13 -15.68
N SER A 31 6.76 -25.04 -16.00
CA SER A 31 7.70 -24.39 -15.07
C SER A 31 7.00 -23.65 -13.93
N TRP A 32 5.84 -23.04 -14.17
CA TRP A 32 5.13 -22.26 -13.14
C TRP A 32 4.49 -23.13 -12.05
N GLN A 33 4.02 -24.33 -12.39
CA GLN A 33 3.49 -25.31 -11.42
C GLN A 33 4.58 -25.79 -10.44
N LEU A 34 5.83 -25.86 -10.89
CA LEU A 34 6.98 -26.28 -10.06
C LEU A 34 7.65 -25.11 -9.32
N LEU A 35 7.38 -23.86 -9.71
CA LEU A 35 7.95 -22.65 -9.09
C LEU A 35 7.07 -22.04 -8.00
N TRP A 36 5.74 -22.25 -8.06
CA TRP A 36 4.81 -21.74 -7.04
C TRP A 36 5.20 -22.17 -5.60
N PRO A 37 5.59 -23.44 -5.35
CA PRO A 37 6.03 -23.86 -4.02
C PRO A 37 7.42 -23.31 -3.63
N VAL A 38 8.23 -22.89 -4.61
CA VAL A 38 9.61 -22.43 -4.40
C VAL A 38 9.67 -20.92 -4.11
N LEU A 39 8.80 -20.12 -4.73
CA LEU A 39 8.73 -18.67 -4.49
C LEU A 39 8.02 -18.31 -3.18
N LEU A 40 7.16 -19.19 -2.67
CA LEU A 40 6.45 -19.01 -1.39
C LEU A 40 7.11 -19.72 -0.20
N ARG A 41 8.34 -20.24 -0.34
CA ARG A 41 9.08 -20.93 0.75
C ARG A 41 9.48 -19.95 1.86
N GLY A 42 8.50 -19.63 2.69
CA GLY A 42 8.61 -18.74 3.85
C GLY A 42 7.26 -18.51 4.55
N CYS A 43 6.14 -18.71 3.87
CA CYS A 43 4.81 -18.61 4.46
C CYS A 43 4.29 -20.02 4.76
N SER A 44 4.19 -20.38 6.05
CA SER A 44 3.32 -21.48 6.46
C SER A 44 1.89 -21.02 6.21
N LEU A 45 1.33 -21.38 5.06
CA LEU A 45 -0.07 -21.10 4.78
C LEU A 45 -0.92 -21.84 5.81
N HIS A 46 -1.73 -21.12 6.56
CA HIS A 46 -2.69 -21.72 7.49
C HIS A 46 -3.78 -22.45 6.70
N ASP A 47 -4.48 -23.39 7.34
CA ASP A 47 -5.54 -24.20 6.69
C ASP A 47 -6.59 -23.32 5.98
N VAL A 48 -6.86 -22.12 6.52
CA VAL A 48 -7.75 -21.12 5.92
C VAL A 48 -7.22 -20.61 4.58
N GLU A 49 -5.94 -20.27 4.47
CA GLU A 49 -5.33 -19.75 3.25
C GLU A 49 -5.29 -20.84 2.16
N ILE A 50 -5.09 -22.10 2.55
CA ILE A 50 -5.18 -23.27 1.64
C ILE A 50 -6.60 -23.42 1.10
N GLN A 51 -7.60 -23.25 1.97
CA GLN A 51 -9.00 -23.32 1.59
C GLN A 51 -9.38 -22.18 0.63
N GLU A 52 -8.98 -20.94 0.92
CA GLU A 52 -9.18 -19.77 0.06
C GLU A 52 -8.52 -19.95 -1.31
N LEU A 53 -7.29 -20.48 -1.34
CA LEU A 53 -6.61 -20.80 -2.60
C LEU A 53 -7.36 -21.87 -3.41
N GLY A 54 -7.91 -22.88 -2.74
CA GLY A 54 -8.76 -23.89 -3.36
C GLY A 54 -9.98 -23.27 -4.05
N PHE A 55 -10.69 -22.37 -3.35
CA PHE A 55 -11.83 -21.65 -3.91
C PHE A 55 -11.45 -20.76 -5.11
N LEU A 56 -10.34 -20.03 -5.01
CA LEU A 56 -9.85 -19.20 -6.12
C LEU A 56 -9.48 -20.06 -7.34
N SER A 57 -8.84 -21.21 -7.10
CA SER A 57 -8.49 -22.17 -8.15
C SER A 57 -9.76 -22.66 -8.86
N GLU A 58 -10.79 -23.05 -8.11
CA GLU A 58 -12.08 -23.47 -8.67
C GLU A 58 -12.77 -22.35 -9.47
N MET A 59 -12.74 -21.11 -8.99
CA MET A 59 -13.28 -19.96 -9.72
C MET A 59 -12.57 -19.68 -11.05
N MET A 60 -11.29 -20.04 -11.16
CA MET A 60 -10.52 -19.92 -12.40
C MET A 60 -10.81 -21.04 -13.40
N VAL A 61 -11.36 -22.19 -12.96
CA VAL A 61 -11.70 -23.31 -13.85
C VAL A 61 -12.85 -22.90 -14.76
N GLY A 62 -12.52 -22.58 -16.02
CA GLY A 62 -13.50 -22.20 -17.05
C GLY A 62 -13.44 -20.74 -17.50
N LEU A 63 -12.59 -19.93 -16.89
CA LEU A 63 -12.31 -18.57 -17.36
C LEU A 63 -11.59 -18.62 -18.71
N GLN A 64 -12.30 -18.24 -19.78
CA GLN A 64 -11.71 -18.06 -21.11
C GLN A 64 -11.23 -16.62 -21.25
N LEU A 65 -9.92 -16.41 -21.05
CA LEU A 65 -9.29 -15.13 -21.31
C LEU A 65 -9.21 -14.89 -22.81
N ASN A 66 -9.47 -13.66 -23.23
CA ASN A 66 -9.21 -13.23 -24.60
C ASN A 66 -7.72 -12.89 -24.75
N GLY A 67 -7.17 -12.99 -25.97
CA GLY A 67 -5.78 -12.61 -26.24
C GLY A 67 -5.53 -11.09 -26.25
N ASN A 68 -6.46 -10.30 -25.71
CA ASN A 68 -6.29 -8.85 -25.64
C ASN A 68 -5.34 -8.50 -24.50
N ARG A 69 -4.63 -7.38 -24.65
CA ARG A 69 -3.84 -6.84 -23.55
C ARG A 69 -4.75 -6.33 -22.44
N ASP A 70 -4.41 -6.65 -21.21
CA ASP A 70 -5.05 -6.10 -20.02
C ASP A 70 -4.98 -4.57 -20.02
N LYS A 71 -6.04 -3.94 -19.52
CA LYS A 71 -6.14 -2.49 -19.39
C LYS A 71 -6.64 -2.15 -17.99
N TRP A 72 -6.07 -1.10 -17.42
CA TRP A 72 -6.59 -0.49 -16.21
C TRP A 72 -7.86 0.28 -16.57
N ASP A 73 -8.96 -0.05 -15.89
CA ASP A 73 -10.23 0.65 -16.01
C ASP A 73 -10.47 1.47 -14.74
N TRP A 74 -10.73 2.77 -14.93
CA TRP A 74 -11.02 3.68 -13.83
C TRP A 74 -12.54 3.82 -13.66
N GLU A 75 -13.12 2.93 -12.87
CA GLU A 75 -14.57 2.84 -12.59
C GLU A 75 -15.25 4.19 -12.29
N PRO A 76 -14.64 5.14 -11.55
CA PRO A 76 -15.30 6.43 -11.25
C PRO A 76 -15.55 7.34 -12.46
N GLU A 77 -15.01 7.03 -13.64
CA GLU A 77 -15.21 7.80 -14.86
C GLU A 77 -15.74 6.93 -15.99
N ALA A 78 -16.84 7.33 -16.63
CA ALA A 78 -17.48 6.54 -17.69
C ALA A 78 -16.60 6.30 -18.93
N SER A 79 -15.52 7.08 -19.08
CA SER A 79 -14.52 6.87 -20.13
C SER A 79 -13.55 5.73 -19.82
N GLY A 80 -13.59 5.16 -18.61
CA GLY A 80 -12.64 4.17 -18.11
C GLY A 80 -11.23 4.72 -17.88
N SER A 81 -11.01 6.00 -18.13
CA SER A 81 -9.69 6.62 -18.12
C SER A 81 -9.40 7.27 -16.77
N PHE A 82 -8.19 7.05 -16.26
CA PHE A 82 -7.75 7.72 -15.04
C PHE A 82 -7.51 9.21 -15.29
N SER A 83 -8.03 10.04 -14.38
CA SER A 83 -7.69 11.46 -14.32
C SER A 83 -7.48 11.92 -12.88
N ILE A 84 -6.52 12.84 -12.67
CA ILE A 84 -6.28 13.45 -11.34
C ILE A 84 -7.55 14.14 -10.83
N SER A 85 -8.32 14.75 -11.72
CA SER A 85 -9.60 15.36 -11.39
C SER A 85 -10.62 14.36 -10.87
N SER A 86 -10.76 13.20 -11.50
CA SER A 86 -11.68 12.15 -11.08
C SER A 86 -11.26 11.54 -9.74
N CYS A 87 -9.96 11.22 -9.60
CA CYS A 87 -9.39 10.77 -8.34
C CYS A 87 -9.60 11.77 -7.20
N ARG A 88 -9.33 13.06 -7.44
CA ARG A 88 -9.56 14.11 -6.43
C ARG A 88 -11.02 14.19 -6.02
N LYS A 89 -11.96 14.12 -6.99
CA LYS A 89 -13.40 14.13 -6.67
C LYS A 89 -13.76 12.96 -5.75
N LEU A 90 -13.30 11.75 -6.07
CA LEU A 90 -13.53 10.55 -5.26
C LEU A 90 -12.99 10.70 -3.84
N LEU A 91 -11.75 11.19 -3.71
CA LEU A 91 -11.13 11.45 -2.40
C LEU A 91 -11.86 12.54 -1.61
N CYS A 92 -12.49 13.50 -2.28
CA CYS A 92 -13.24 14.57 -1.63
C CYS A 92 -14.63 14.15 -1.13
N VAL A 93 -15.24 13.08 -1.64
CA VAL A 93 -16.61 12.66 -1.23
C VAL A 93 -16.68 12.33 0.26
N GLY A 94 -15.63 11.71 0.81
CA GLY A 94 -15.51 11.38 2.23
C GLY A 94 -14.60 12.32 3.01
N ALA A 95 -14.09 13.37 2.39
CA ALA A 95 -13.24 14.34 3.07
C ALA A 95 -14.11 15.16 4.04
N VAL A 96 -14.17 14.73 5.29
CA VAL A 96 -14.74 15.53 6.36
C VAL A 96 -13.95 16.86 6.40
N PRO A 97 -14.61 18.02 6.26
CA PRO A 97 -13.94 19.30 6.42
C PRO A 97 -13.63 19.46 7.91
N TYR A 98 -12.53 18.87 8.38
CA TYR A 98 -12.22 18.84 9.80
C TYR A 98 -10.97 19.67 10.11
N TYR A 99 -11.21 20.64 11.00
CA TYR A 99 -10.41 21.78 11.44
C TYR A 99 -10.18 22.90 10.41
N PRO A 100 -10.82 24.08 10.58
CA PRO A 100 -10.49 25.26 9.80
C PRO A 100 -9.11 25.78 10.23
N PHE A 101 -8.05 25.33 9.57
CA PHE A 101 -6.74 25.96 9.66
C PHE A 101 -6.68 27.09 8.63
N GLU A 102 -6.55 28.33 9.09
CA GLU A 102 -6.38 29.48 8.23
C GLU A 102 -4.94 29.53 7.69
N TRP A 103 -4.79 29.43 6.36
CA TRP A 103 -3.48 29.51 5.73
C TRP A 103 -2.98 30.95 5.71
N VAL A 104 -1.87 31.19 6.40
CA VAL A 104 -1.24 32.49 6.46
C VAL A 104 -0.42 32.73 5.18
N LYS A 105 -0.77 33.74 4.39
CA LYS A 105 -0.16 33.96 3.04
C LYS A 105 1.31 34.39 3.08
N TRP A 106 1.75 35.04 4.15
CA TRP A 106 3.10 35.61 4.25
C TRP A 106 4.14 34.66 4.85
N VAL A 107 3.73 33.53 5.44
CA VAL A 107 4.66 32.53 5.97
C VAL A 107 5.04 31.50 4.92
N PRO A 108 6.23 30.87 5.02
CA PRO A 108 6.58 29.74 4.18
C PRO A 108 5.55 28.61 4.26
N LYS A 109 5.34 27.91 3.14
CA LYS A 109 4.41 26.77 3.07
C LYS A 109 4.67 25.71 4.14
N LYS A 110 5.94 25.48 4.50
CA LYS A 110 6.34 24.53 5.55
C LYS A 110 5.76 24.92 6.93
N THR A 111 5.72 26.21 7.24
CA THR A 111 5.15 26.73 8.49
C THR A 111 3.64 26.52 8.55
N ASN A 112 2.93 26.81 7.47
CA ASN A 112 1.50 26.51 7.38
C ASN A 112 1.21 25.00 7.51
N ILE A 113 2.00 24.14 6.85
CA ILE A 113 1.85 22.68 6.98
C ILE A 113 2.09 22.22 8.42
N PHE A 114 3.07 22.80 9.09
CA PHE A 114 3.34 22.50 10.49
C PHE A 114 2.16 22.89 11.40
N GLY A 115 1.65 24.12 11.27
CA GLY A 115 0.47 24.58 12.03
C GLY A 115 -0.77 23.75 11.73
N TRP A 116 -1.06 23.47 10.46
CA TRP A 116 -2.16 22.59 10.06
C TRP A 116 -2.06 21.20 10.68
N ARG A 117 -0.85 20.62 10.76
CA ARG A 117 -0.63 19.34 11.45
C ARG A 117 -0.78 19.46 12.96
N ALA A 118 -0.37 20.59 13.55
CA ALA A 118 -0.49 20.84 14.99
C ALA A 118 -1.96 20.87 15.44
N GLU A 119 -2.81 21.63 14.75
CA GLU A 119 -4.25 21.74 15.01
C GLU A 119 -4.98 20.39 14.90
N GLN A 120 -4.54 19.53 13.99
CA GLN A 120 -5.14 18.22 13.80
C GLN A 120 -4.57 17.14 14.72
N ASN A 121 -3.74 17.49 15.71
CA ASN A 121 -3.03 16.54 16.57
C ASN A 121 -2.19 15.53 15.77
N ARG A 122 -1.66 15.93 14.60
CA ARG A 122 -0.87 15.10 13.68
C ARG A 122 0.64 15.29 13.83
N LEU A 123 1.06 16.04 14.84
CA LEU A 123 2.47 16.08 15.25
C LEU A 123 2.83 14.82 16.05
N PRO A 124 4.10 14.38 16.01
CA PRO A 124 4.55 13.19 16.73
C PRO A 124 4.88 13.52 18.20
N THR A 125 3.92 14.09 18.95
CA THR A 125 4.10 14.30 20.40
C THR A 125 3.85 13.00 21.15
N LEU A 126 4.42 12.84 22.35
CA LEU A 126 4.29 11.57 23.10
C LEU A 126 2.82 11.18 23.35
N ALA A 127 1.95 12.14 23.66
CA ALA A 127 0.52 11.87 23.84
C ALA A 127 -0.14 11.31 22.56
N GLU A 128 0.17 11.88 21.39
CA GLU A 128 -0.39 11.45 20.11
C GLU A 128 0.23 10.14 19.59
N LEU A 129 1.51 9.88 19.90
CA LEU A 129 2.15 8.60 19.60
C LEU A 129 1.56 7.47 20.45
N GLN A 130 1.20 7.75 21.70
CA GLN A 130 0.54 6.77 22.56
C GLN A 130 -0.86 6.43 22.08
N LYS A 131 -1.67 7.43 21.69
CA LYS A 131 -3.00 7.20 21.09
C LYS A 131 -2.97 6.32 19.85
N ARG A 132 -1.85 6.34 19.11
CA ARG A 132 -1.63 5.52 17.89
C ARG A 132 -1.02 4.14 18.20
N ASN A 133 -0.85 3.79 19.47
CA ASN A 133 -0.16 2.57 19.90
C ASN A 133 1.29 2.44 19.38
N ILE A 134 1.95 3.57 19.07
CA ILE A 134 3.35 3.60 18.62
C ILE A 134 4.30 3.72 19.82
N TYR A 135 3.86 4.38 20.89
CA TYR A 135 4.64 4.59 22.10
C TYR A 135 3.85 4.13 23.34
N GLN A 136 4.50 3.39 24.24
CA GLN A 136 3.86 2.81 25.44
C GLN A 136 4.52 3.27 26.76
N GLY A 137 5.31 4.35 26.71
CA GLY A 137 5.98 4.89 27.89
C GLY A 137 5.26 6.09 28.51
N TYR A 138 5.99 6.81 29.36
CA TYR A 138 5.49 8.00 30.05
C TYR A 138 5.37 9.19 29.08
N ILE A 139 4.21 9.83 29.05
CA ILE A 139 3.87 10.86 28.05
C ILE A 139 4.08 12.30 28.53
N MET A 140 4.72 12.51 29.68
CA MET A 140 4.98 13.87 30.16
C MET A 140 5.96 14.62 29.26
N CYS A 141 5.70 15.91 29.11
CA CYS A 141 6.51 16.84 28.37
C CYS A 141 7.95 16.82 28.88
N ARG A 142 8.90 16.57 27.98
CA ARG A 142 10.33 16.50 28.34
C ARG A 142 10.94 17.86 28.73
N LEU A 143 10.25 18.96 28.47
CA LEU A 143 10.73 20.31 28.72
C LEU A 143 10.32 20.80 30.13
N CYS A 144 9.02 20.85 30.43
CA CYS A 144 8.53 21.26 31.75
C CYS A 144 8.41 20.10 32.76
N SER A 145 8.25 18.86 32.30
CA SER A 145 8.02 17.67 33.14
C SER A 145 6.76 17.72 34.02
N GLU A 146 5.86 18.68 33.81
CA GLU A 146 4.65 18.88 34.62
C GLU A 146 3.37 18.40 33.93
N PHE A 147 3.28 18.58 32.61
CA PHE A 147 2.08 18.29 31.82
C PHE A 147 2.37 17.25 30.73
N GLU A 148 1.31 16.64 30.18
CA GLU A 148 1.44 15.72 29.04
C GLU A 148 1.99 16.44 27.80
N GLU A 149 2.81 15.73 27.01
CA GLU A 149 3.39 16.26 25.78
C GLU A 149 2.34 16.27 24.66
N THR A 150 1.56 17.34 24.61
CA THR A 150 0.65 17.68 23.51
C THR A 150 1.27 18.75 22.59
N SER A 151 0.72 18.93 21.39
CA SER A 151 1.17 19.99 20.47
C SER A 151 0.97 21.38 21.07
N GLU A 152 -0.14 21.62 21.74
CA GLU A 152 -0.43 22.87 22.46
C GLU A 152 0.59 23.09 23.59
N GLN A 153 0.76 22.12 24.49
CA GLN A 153 1.71 22.26 25.59
C GLN A 153 3.12 22.55 25.08
N LEU A 154 3.61 21.79 24.09
CA LEU A 154 4.95 21.92 23.55
C LEU A 154 5.20 23.27 22.84
N LEU A 155 4.18 23.88 22.24
CA LEU A 155 4.33 25.05 21.37
C LEU A 155 3.90 26.37 22.00
N THR A 156 2.99 26.36 22.98
CA THR A 156 2.40 27.60 23.53
C THR A 156 2.56 27.75 25.03
N SER A 157 2.60 26.64 25.78
CA SER A 157 2.33 26.67 27.23
C SER A 157 3.45 26.07 28.09
N CYS A 158 4.53 25.59 27.48
CA CYS A 158 5.67 25.02 28.17
C CYS A 158 6.61 26.06 28.78
#